data_AF-A0A3D8PNB9-F1
#
_entry.id   AF-A0A3D8PNB9-F1
#
_cell.length_a   1.000
_cell.length_b   1.000
_cell.length_c   1.000
_cell.angle_alpha   90.00
_cell.angle_beta   90.00
_cell.angle_gamma   90.00
#
_symmetry.space_group_name_H-M   'P 1'
#
loop_
_entity.id
_entity.type
_entity.pdbx_description
1 polymer ?
#
loop_
_entity_poly.entity_id
_entity_poly.type
_entity_poly.pdbx_seq_one_letter_code
_entity_poly.pdbx_strand_id
1 'polypeptide(L)' 'MKDFTLGMISILLTVLTYEGVTALIGFNYHLFSDEFNLSSLLVDIGLFVAIFMPIYFVVKKVIFRKAN' A
#
# COMPACT_ATOMS: atom_id res chain seq x y z
N MET A 1 17.21 -12.69 0.88
CA MET A 1 17.02 -11.91 2.14
C MET A 1 16.75 -10.44 1.86
N LYS A 2 17.60 -9.74 1.10
CA LYS A 2 17.40 -8.31 0.83
C LYS A 2 16.05 -7.98 0.17
N ASP A 3 15.63 -8.72 -0.85
CA ASP A 3 14.33 -8.50 -1.51
C ASP A 3 13.13 -8.82 -0.61
N PHE A 4 13.28 -9.82 0.26
CA PHE A 4 12.29 -10.14 1.27
C PHE A 4 12.13 -8.99 2.28
N THR A 5 13.25 -8.45 2.77
CA THR A 5 13.26 -7.28 3.67
C THR A 5 12.66 -6.04 3.01
N LEU A 6 12.97 -5.81 1.72
CA LEU A 6 12.39 -4.72 0.92
C LEU A 6 10.87 -4.85 0.84
N GLY A 7 10.38 -6.04 0.48
CA GLY A 7 8.95 -6.32 0.37
C GLY A 7 8.24 -6.12 1.70
N MET A 8 8.78 -6.67 2.79
CA MET A 8 8.20 -6.57 4.12
C MET A 8 8.09 -5.12 4.61
N ILE A 9 9.16 -4.32 4.46
CA ILE A 9 9.15 -2.90 4.84
C ILE A 9 8.16 -2.12 3.98
N SER A 10 8.14 -2.38 2.67
CA SER A 10 7.25 -1.67 1.75
C SER A 10 5.78 -1.96 2.07
N ILE A 11 5.43 -3.22 2.34
CA ILE A 11 4.07 -3.62 2.73
C ILE A 11 3.69 -2.96 4.05
N LEU A 12 4.55 -3.00 5.07
CA LEU A 12 4.26 -2.43 6.38
C LEU A 12 4.01 -0.92 6.30
N LEU A 13 4.85 -0.19 5.58
CA LEU A 13 4.66 1.25 5.34
C LEU A 13 3.40 1.54 4.51
N THR A 14 3.09 0.68 3.55
CA THR A 14 1.88 0.80 2.73
C THR A 14 0.63 0.65 3.57
N VAL A 15 0.55 -0.36 4.45
CA VAL A 15 -0.60 -0.57 5.33
C VAL A 15 -0.83 0.64 6.24
N LEU A 16 0.23 1.14 6.90
CA LEU A 16 0.11 2.32 7.77
C LEU A 16 -0.36 3.57 7.02
N THR A 17 0.19 3.79 5.82
CA THR A 17 -0.19 4.94 5.00
C THR A 17 -1.59 4.78 4.44
N TYR A 18 -1.96 3.56 4.03
CA TYR A 18 -3.27 3.20 3.52
C TYR A 18 -4.36 3.51 4.54
N GLU A 19 -4.23 2.99 5.76
CA GLU A 19 -5.17 3.24 6.87
C GLU A 19 -5.30 4.73 7.17
N GLY A 20 -4.19 5.48 7.16
CA GLY A 20 -4.23 6.93 7.34
C GLY A 20 -4.99 7.64 6.22
N VAL A 21 -4.75 7.27 4.96
CA VAL A 21 -5.41 7.90 3.80
C VAL A 21 -6.89 7.56 3.75
N THR A 22 -7.27 6.29 3.94
CA THR A 22 -8.68 5.86 3.96
C THR A 22 -9.47 6.53 5.07
N ALA A 23 -8.88 6.64 6.26
CA ALA A 23 -9.47 7.39 7.37
C ALA A 23 -9.67 8.88 7.05
N LEU A 24 -8.71 9.52 6.37
CA LEU A 24 -8.78 10.94 6.00
C LEU A 24 -9.86 11.23 4.95
N ILE A 25 -10.03 10.35 3.97
CA ILE A 25 -11.02 10.53 2.90
C ILE A 25 -12.40 9.94 3.24
N GLY A 26 -12.53 9.30 4.40
CA GLY A 26 -13.77 8.65 4.84
C GLY A 26 -14.16 7.42 4.01
N PHE A 27 -13.21 6.82 3.28
CA PHE A 27 -13.45 5.64 2.47
C PHE A 27 -13.15 4.38 3.29
N ASN A 28 -14.19 3.63 3.67
CA ASN A 28 -14.03 2.38 4.40
C ASN A 28 -14.78 1.29 3.63
N TYR A 29 -14.06 0.48 2.88
CA TYR A 29 -14.60 -0.68 2.20
C TYR A 29 -14.05 -1.96 2.84
N HIS A 30 -14.94 -2.82 3.31
CA HIS A 30 -14.59 -4.07 3.95
C HIS A 30 -15.09 -5.24 3.11
N LEU A 31 -14.14 -5.87 2.41
CA LEU A 31 -14.41 -6.93 1.42
C LEU A 31 -15.24 -8.11 1.94
N PHE A 32 -15.20 -8.38 3.25
CA PHE A 32 -15.85 -9.53 3.88
C PHE A 32 -17.08 -9.18 4.72
N SER A 33 -17.33 -7.90 5.01
CA SER A 33 -18.49 -7.48 5.82
C SER A 33 -19.48 -6.62 5.05
N ASP A 34 -19.02 -5.92 4.01
CA ASP A 34 -19.88 -5.06 3.21
C ASP A 34 -20.54 -5.86 2.07
N GLU A 35 -21.68 -5.38 1.58
CA GLU A 35 -22.25 -5.91 0.35
C GLU A 35 -21.28 -5.74 -0.81
N PHE A 36 -21.15 -6.78 -1.63
CA PHE A 36 -20.19 -6.77 -2.73
C PHE A 36 -20.47 -5.61 -3.70
N ASN A 37 -19.49 -4.71 -3.81
CA ASN A 37 -19.52 -3.61 -4.76
C ASN A 37 -18.22 -3.57 -5.55
N LEU A 38 -18.30 -3.89 -6.84
CA LEU A 38 -17.13 -3.91 -7.73
C LEU A 38 -16.44 -2.55 -7.83
N SER A 39 -17.18 -1.45 -7.82
CA SER A 39 -16.60 -0.11 -7.92
C SER A 39 -15.80 0.22 -6.66
N SER A 40 -16.37 -0.03 -5.48
CA SER A 40 -15.67 0.15 -4.21
C SER A 40 -14.43 -0.73 -4.11
N LEU A 41 -14.53 -1.99 -4.55
CA LEU A 41 -13.38 -2.90 -4.62
C LEU A 41 -12.25 -2.36 -5.50
N LEU A 42 -12.58 -1.84 -6.68
CA LEU A 42 -11.57 -1.28 -7.59
C LEU A 42 -10.93 -0.02 -7.03
N VAL A 43 -11.70 0.82 -6.32
CA VAL A 43 -11.16 2.00 -5.63
C VAL A 43 -10.22 1.58 -4.50
N ASP A 44 -10.61 0.60 -3.69
CA ASP A 44 -9.81 0.05 -2.58
C ASP A 44 -8.46 -0.50 -3.08
N ILE A 45 -8.50 -1.39 -4.09
CA ILE A 45 -7.30 -1.94 -4.74
C ILE A 45 -6.46 -0.82 -5.39
N GLY A 46 -7.12 0.11 -6.09
CA GLY A 46 -6.45 1.22 -6.77
C GLY A 46 -5.70 2.13 -5.80
N LEU A 47 -6.33 2.46 -4.66
CA LEU A 47 -5.73 3.26 -3.61
C LEU A 47 -4.53 2.54 -2.97
N PHE A 48 -4.65 1.24 -2.71
CA PHE A 48 -3.56 0.44 -2.18
C PHE A 48 -2.35 0.44 -3.14
N VAL A 49 -2.57 0.20 -4.43
CA VAL A 49 -1.51 0.20 -5.45
C VAL A 49 -0.89 1.59 -5.62
N ALA A 50 -1.71 2.63 -5.62
CA ALA A 50 -1.26 4.02 -5.74
C ALA A 50 -0.36 4.44 -4.57
N ILE A 51 -0.60 3.92 -3.36
CA ILE A 51 0.23 4.14 -2.18
C ILE A 51 1.48 3.24 -2.19
N PHE A 52 1.31 1.97 -2.55
CA PHE A 52 2.40 0.99 -2.57
C PHE A 52 3.53 1.39 -3.52
N MET A 53 3.22 1.80 -4.75
CA MET A 53 4.23 2.14 -5.76
C MET A 53 5.25 3.18 -5.28
N PRO A 54 4.85 4.40 -4.85
CA PRO A 54 5.81 5.40 -4.40
C PRO A 54 6.61 4.94 -3.18
N ILE A 55 5.98 4.25 -2.22
CA ILE A 55 6.66 3.68 -1.06
C ILE A 55 7.73 2.69 -1.49
N TYR A 56 7.39 1.72 -2.34
CA TYR A 56 8.32 0.72 -2.84
C TYR A 56 9.53 1.38 -3.54
N PHE A 57 9.31 2.38 -4.40
CA PHE A 57 10.40 3.09 -5.07
C PHE A 57 11.30 3.85 -4.08
N VAL A 58 10.71 4.52 -3.09
CA VAL A 58 11.47 5.24 -2.05
C VAL A 58 12.28 4.27 -1.20
N VAL A 59 11.66 3.20 -0.69
CA VAL A 59 12.33 2.20 0.15
C VAL A 59 13.43 1.50 -0.63
N LYS A 60 13.19 1.13 -1.90
CA LYS A 60 14.22 0.57 -2.78
C LYS A 60 15.38 1.54 -2.94
N LYS A 61 15.12 2.82 -3.21
CA LYS A 61 16.15 3.84 -3.37
C LYS A 61 16.95 4.10 -2.09
N VAL A 62 16.30 4.07 -0.92
CA VAL A 62 16.95 4.34 0.37
C VAL A 62 17.77 3.15 0.86
N ILE A 63 17.19 1.94 0.84
CA ILE A 63 17.83 0.73 1.36
C ILE A 63 18.90 0.21 0.39
N PHE A 64 18.70 0.33 -0.92
CA PHE A 64 19.60 -0.20 -1.94
C PHE A 64 20.41 0.87 -2.65
N ARG A 65 20.56 2.05 -2.04
CA ARG A 65 21.33 3.18 -2.58
C ARG A 65 22.79 2.87 -2.91
N LYS A 66 23.31 1.69 -2.54
CA LYS A 66 24.72 1.30 -2.64
C LYS A 66 24.88 0.01 -3.45
N ALA A 67 24.69 0.09 -4.77
CA ALA A 67 25.08 -0.95 -5.72
C ALA A 67 25.26 -0.45 -7.17
N ASN A 68 25.48 0.85 -7.37
CA ASN A 68 26.01 1.40 -8.63
C ASN A 68 27.24 2.23 -8.29
#